data_AF-A0A6V7LT89-F1
#
_entry.id   AF-A0A6V7LT89-F1
#
_cell.length_a   1.000
_cell.length_b   1.000
_cell.length_c   1.000
_cell.angle_alpha   90.00
_cell.angle_beta   90.00
_cell.angle_gamma   90.00
#
_symmetry.space_group_name_H-M   'P 1'
#
loop_
_entity.id
_entity.type
_entity.pdbx_description
1 polymer ?
#
loop_
_entity_poly.entity_id
_entity_poly.type
_entity_poly.pdbx_seq_one_letter_code
_entity_poly.pdbx_strand_id
1 'polypeptide(L)'
;LDSSSKVSSGILIGNSKDLGQYDECLSIDEFKKEVGLIRGRHCMYSVYLNLPYAAMPITQQLSICVPSTCGADDIKGQLQNAINQIAGSLPVTVAMGAVQCSEIGTAPYENGEIVT
;
A
#
# COMPACT_ATOMS: atom_id res chain seq x y z
N LEU A 1 -10.53 -8.92 2.91
CA LEU A 1 -9.65 -9.24 1.77
C LEU A 1 -8.64 -8.11 1.72
N ASP A 2 -7.57 -8.22 2.50
CA ASP A 2 -6.46 -7.28 2.45
C ASP A 2 -5.42 -7.84 1.47
N SER A 3 -5.33 -7.23 0.29
CA SER A 3 -4.27 -7.52 -0.68
C SER A 3 -3.00 -6.74 -0.28
N SER A 4 -2.50 -6.98 0.92
CA SER A 4 -1.14 -6.53 1.26
C SER A 4 -0.16 -7.30 0.39
N SER A 5 0.70 -6.60 -0.35
CA SER A 5 1.79 -7.19 -1.14
C SER A 5 2.41 -8.34 -0.36
N LYS A 6 2.35 -9.56 -0.92
CA LYS A 6 3.21 -10.66 -0.45
C LYS A 6 4.61 -10.07 -0.39
N VAL A 7 5.29 -10.16 0.76
CA VAL A 7 6.69 -9.75 0.88
C VAL A 7 7.42 -10.35 -0.29
N SER A 8 7.73 -9.52 -1.30
CA SER A 8 8.27 -10.01 -2.55
C SER A 8 9.59 -10.69 -2.22
N SER A 9 9.78 -11.93 -2.69
CA SER A 9 11.00 -12.70 -2.46
C SER A 9 12.26 -11.89 -2.82
N GLY A 10 12.12 -10.91 -3.73
CA GLY A 10 13.16 -9.96 -4.09
C GLY A 10 13.71 -9.13 -2.92
N ILE A 11 12.90 -8.71 -1.94
CA ILE A 11 13.36 -7.95 -0.75
C ILE A 11 14.36 -8.78 0.06
N LEU A 12 14.06 -10.07 0.25
CA LEU A 12 14.92 -11.01 0.99
C LEU A 12 16.19 -11.40 0.23
N ILE A 13 16.28 -11.05 -1.07
CA ILE A 13 17.43 -11.29 -1.95
C ILE A 13 18.18 -9.97 -2.25
N GLY A 14 17.80 -8.86 -1.60
CA GLY A 14 18.51 -7.57 -1.69
C GLY A 14 17.91 -6.53 -2.63
N ASN A 15 16.66 -6.70 -3.11
CA ASN A 15 15.95 -5.62 -3.79
C ASN A 15 15.44 -4.60 -2.77
N SER A 16 15.69 -3.32 -3.03
CA SER A 16 15.25 -2.21 -2.18
C SER A 16 13.91 -1.62 -2.60
N LYS A 17 13.29 -2.17 -3.66
CA LYS A 17 12.04 -1.71 -4.26
C LYS A 17 11.09 -2.89 -4.45
N ASP A 18 9.91 -2.78 -3.86
CA ASP A 18 8.77 -3.66 -4.09
C ASP A 18 7.60 -2.85 -4.64
N LEU A 19 7.41 -2.95 -5.94
CA LEU A 19 6.39 -2.21 -6.67
C LEU A 19 5.01 -2.90 -6.64
N GLY A 20 4.95 -4.10 -6.06
CA GLY A 20 3.72 -4.89 -5.98
C GLY A 20 3.09 -5.12 -7.35
N GLN A 21 1.79 -5.42 -7.37
CA GLN A 21 1.01 -5.58 -8.59
C GLN A 21 0.14 -4.34 -8.81
N TYR A 22 0.73 -3.32 -9.44
CA TYR A 22 0.08 -2.03 -9.71
C TYR A 22 -1.17 -2.19 -10.58
N ASP A 23 -1.04 -2.86 -11.73
CA ASP A 23 -2.14 -2.98 -12.70
C ASP A 23 -3.30 -3.84 -12.17
N GLU A 24 -2.99 -4.92 -11.45
CA GLU A 24 -4.02 -5.74 -10.81
C GLU A 24 -4.76 -4.95 -9.73
N CYS A 25 -4.06 -4.08 -8.98
CA CYS A 25 -4.68 -3.23 -7.97
C CYS A 25 -5.67 -2.23 -8.57
N LEU A 26 -5.30 -1.56 -9.67
CA LEU A 26 -6.20 -0.60 -10.33
C LEU A 26 -7.37 -1.28 -11.05
N SER A 27 -7.20 -2.54 -11.44
CA SER A 27 -8.24 -3.31 -12.15
C SER A 27 -9.31 -3.90 -11.21
N ILE A 28 -9.20 -3.69 -9.89
CA ILE A 28 -10.25 -4.07 -8.94
C ILE A 28 -11.44 -3.14 -9.17
N ASP A 29 -12.43 -3.64 -9.90
CA ASP A 29 -13.76 -3.05 -10.05
C ASP A 29 -14.81 -4.14 -9.76
N GLU A 30 -14.90 -4.53 -8.49
CA GLU A 30 -15.83 -5.57 -8.05
C GLU A 30 -17.08 -4.95 -7.43
N PHE A 31 -18.24 -5.29 -7.97
CA PHE A 31 -19.52 -4.95 -7.36
C PHE A 31 -19.97 -6.07 -6.42
N LYS A 32 -19.99 -5.80 -5.11
CA LYS A 32 -20.59 -6.70 -4.13
C LYS A 32 -21.94 -6.14 -3.69
N LYS A 33 -23.01 -6.93 -3.84
CA LYS A 33 -24.39 -6.54 -3.50
C LYS A 33 -24.55 -5.92 -2.09
N GLU A 34 -23.67 -6.25 -1.16
CA GLU A 34 -23.71 -5.78 0.23
C GLU A 34 -22.82 -4.56 0.51
N VAL A 35 -21.79 -4.32 -0.31
CA VAL A 35 -20.73 -3.30 -0.07
C VAL A 35 -20.72 -2.21 -1.16
N GLY A 36 -21.42 -2.44 -2.28
CA GLY A 36 -21.37 -1.59 -3.45
C GLY A 36 -20.13 -1.86 -4.31
N LEU A 37 -19.72 -0.86 -5.10
CA LEU A 37 -18.57 -0.93 -5.98
C LEU A 37 -17.27 -0.73 -5.19
N ILE A 38 -16.41 -1.75 -5.18
CA ILE A 38 -15.09 -1.67 -4.55
C ILE A 38 -14.08 -1.35 -5.65
N ARG A 39 -13.40 -0.21 -5.49
CA ARG A 39 -12.28 0.19 -6.34
C ARG A 39 -10.97 0.15 -5.58
N GLY A 40 -9.93 -0.31 -6.25
CA GLY A 40 -8.57 -0.26 -5.74
C GLY A 40 -7.91 1.11 -5.95
N ARG A 41 -6.94 1.40 -5.08
CA ARG A 41 -6.00 2.52 -5.17
C ARG A 41 -4.63 2.01 -4.77
N HIS A 42 -3.63 2.25 -5.61
CA HIS A 42 -2.27 1.84 -5.33
C HIS A 42 -1.53 2.95 -4.58
N CYS A 43 -0.83 2.61 -3.52
CA CYS A 43 -0.01 3.54 -2.76
C CYS A 43 1.42 3.03 -2.64
N MET A 44 2.39 3.92 -2.78
CA MET A 44 3.81 3.69 -2.57
C MET A 44 4.30 4.47 -1.35
N TYR A 45 5.20 3.87 -0.59
CA TYR A 45 5.80 4.49 0.58
C TYR A 45 7.22 3.96 0.79
N SER A 46 8.03 4.74 1.50
CA SER A 46 9.39 4.32 1.87
C SER A 46 9.47 4.03 3.37
N VAL A 47 10.24 3.01 3.72
CA VAL A 47 10.55 2.63 5.09
C VAL A 47 12.07 2.61 5.26
N TYR A 48 12.54 3.18 6.35
CA TYR A 48 13.95 3.24 6.72
C TYR A 48 14.13 2.42 8.00
N LEU A 49 14.92 1.36 7.92
CA LEU A 49 15.25 0.47 9.03
C LEU A 49 16.65 0.79 9.53
N ASN A 50 16.73 1.26 10.76
CA ASN A 50 17.98 1.47 11.48
C ASN A 50 18.19 0.26 12.40
N LEU A 51 19.20 -0.54 12.07
CA LEU A 51 19.62 -1.70 12.86
C LEU A 51 20.91 -1.34 13.59
N PRO A 52 21.06 -1.69 14.89
CA PRO A 52 22.23 -1.33 15.68
C PRO A 52 23.53 -1.97 15.16
N TYR A 53 23.42 -3.04 14.37
CA TYR A 53 24.56 -3.77 13.80
C TYR A 53 24.87 -3.39 12.34
N ALA A 54 24.05 -2.54 11.72
CA ALA A 54 24.25 -2.12 10.33
C ALA A 54 24.95 -0.75 10.29
N ALA A 55 25.99 -0.62 9.46
CA ALA A 55 26.72 0.65 9.30
C ALA A 55 25.91 1.73 8.58
N MET A 56 24.86 1.36 7.84
CA MET A 56 23.98 2.27 7.13
C MET A 56 22.51 1.83 7.26
N PRO A 57 21.55 2.77 7.27
CA PRO A 57 20.13 2.46 7.31
C PRO A 57 19.69 1.74 6.05
N ILE A 58 18.88 0.69 6.21
CA ILE A 58 18.28 -0.03 5.11
C ILE A 58 17.06 0.76 4.64
N THR A 59 17.02 1.13 3.37
CA THR A 59 15.87 1.83 2.77
C THR A 59 15.10 0.87 1.88
N GLN A 60 13.80 0.76 2.11
CA GLN A 60 12.88 -0.07 1.34
C GLN A 60 11.75 0.81 0.80
N GLN A 61 11.54 0.82 -0.52
CA GLN A 61 10.33 1.36 -1.11
C GLN A 61 9.36 0.21 -1.30
N LEU A 62 8.20 0.33 -0.70
CA LEU A 62 7.15 -0.66 -0.75
C LEU A 62 5.91 -0.07 -1.41
N SER A 63 4.98 -0.94 -1.74
CA SER A 63 3.68 -0.54 -2.23
C SER A 63 2.58 -1.41 -1.65
N ILE A 64 1.37 -0.87 -1.62
CA ILE A 64 0.18 -1.53 -1.09
C ILE A 64 -1.03 -1.16 -1.95
N CYS A 65 -1.91 -2.12 -2.14
CA CYS A 65 -3.23 -1.88 -2.70
C CYS A 65 -4.23 -1.69 -1.57
N VAL A 66 -4.99 -0.60 -1.63
CA VAL A 66 -6.05 -0.29 -0.66
C VAL A 66 -7.35 0.09 -1.37
N PRO A 67 -8.49 0.08 -0.68
CA PRO A 67 -9.72 0.63 -1.24
C PRO A 67 -9.56 2.11 -1.62
N SER A 68 -10.33 2.56 -2.60
CA SER A 68 -10.36 3.95 -3.07
C SER A 68 -10.73 4.96 -1.98
N THR A 69 -11.39 4.53 -0.92
CA THR A 69 -11.72 5.34 0.25
C THR A 69 -10.52 5.62 1.16
N CYS A 70 -9.43 4.87 1.03
CA CYS A 70 -8.21 5.10 1.80
C CYS A 70 -7.26 6.06 1.06
N GLY A 71 -6.71 7.01 1.82
CA GLY A 71 -5.73 7.99 1.36
C GLY A 71 -4.34 7.81 2.00
N ALA A 72 -3.41 8.69 1.62
CA ALA A 72 -2.04 8.66 2.13
C ALA A 72 -1.96 8.74 3.66
N ASP A 73 -2.83 9.52 4.29
CA ASP A 73 -2.88 9.69 5.75
C ASP A 73 -3.37 8.42 6.46
N ASP A 74 -4.33 7.69 5.87
CA ASP A 74 -4.83 6.43 6.41
C ASP A 74 -3.72 5.37 6.42
N ILE A 75 -2.98 5.27 5.31
CA ILE A 75 -1.84 4.36 5.20
C ILE A 75 -0.78 4.70 6.23
N LYS A 76 -0.45 5.99 6.36
CA LYS A 76 0.54 6.45 7.34
C LYS A 76 0.12 6.06 8.76
N GLY A 77 -1.13 6.32 9.14
CA GLY A 77 -1.64 5.98 10.46
C GLY A 77 -1.64 4.49 10.74
N GLN A 78 -2.17 3.68 9.82
CA GLN A 78 -2.22 2.23 10.00
C GLN A 78 -0.83 1.59 10.05
N LEU A 79 0.07 1.98 9.15
CA LEU A 79 1.41 1.42 9.10
C LEU A 79 2.24 1.86 10.30
N GLN A 80 2.10 3.10 10.78
CA GLN A 80 2.78 3.56 11.98
C GLN A 80 2.31 2.80 13.23
N ASN A 81 1.01 2.50 13.33
CA ASN A 81 0.48 1.65 14.40
C ASN A 81 1.05 0.23 14.33
N ALA A 82 1.12 -0.37 13.14
CA ALA A 82 1.70 -1.70 12.94
C ALA A 82 3.19 -1.73 13.30
N ILE A 83 3.94 -0.70 12.89
CA ILE A 83 5.35 -0.51 13.24
C ILE A 83 5.54 -0.43 14.75
N ASN A 84 4.71 0.36 15.45
CA ASN A 84 4.82 0.51 16.90
C ASN A 84 4.61 -0.83 17.63
N GLN A 85 3.74 -1.70 17.12
CA GLN A 85 3.55 -3.04 17.67
C GLN A 85 4.77 -3.94 17.47
N ILE A 86 5.45 -3.85 16.33
CA ILE A 86 6.59 -4.70 15.99
C ILE A 86 7.89 -4.18 16.62
N ALA A 87 8.12 -2.87 16.56
CA ALA A 87 9.33 -2.23 17.08
C ALA A 87 9.49 -2.40 18.60
N GLY A 88 8.39 -2.60 19.35
CA GLY A 88 8.46 -2.93 20.78
C GLY A 88 9.11 -4.28 21.07
N SER A 89 9.27 -5.15 20.07
CA SER A 89 9.73 -6.55 20.23
C SER A 89 11.10 -6.84 19.60
N LEU A 90 11.66 -5.92 18.81
CA LEU A 90 12.91 -6.09 18.10
C LEU A 90 13.79 -4.84 18.28
N PRO A 91 15.12 -4.98 18.38
CA PRO A 91 16.03 -3.83 18.46
C PRO A 91 16.21 -3.19 17.07
N VAL A 92 15.11 -2.70 16.49
CA VAL A 92 15.07 -2.02 15.19
C VAL A 92 14.31 -0.71 15.33
N THR A 93 14.89 0.37 14.82
CA THR A 93 14.17 1.65 14.70
C THR A 93 13.66 1.79 13.28
N VAL A 94 12.35 1.95 13.14
CA VAL A 94 11.68 2.07 11.84
C VAL A 94 11.19 3.50 11.67
N ALA A 95 11.57 4.13 10.57
CA ALA A 95 11.04 5.44 10.17
C ALA A 95 10.31 5.32 8.83
N MET A 96 9.24 6.09 8.67
CA MET A 96 8.46 6.13 7.43
C MET A 96 8.75 7.41 6.64
N GLY A 97 8.89 7.27 5.33
CA GLY A 97 8.93 8.38 4.39
C GLY A 97 7.54 8.86 3.98
N ALA A 98 7.50 9.71 2.95
CA ALA A 98 6.24 10.15 2.36
C ALA A 98 5.51 8.97 1.71
N VAL A 99 4.17 9.01 1.78
CA VAL A 99 3.27 8.10 1.08
C VAL A 99 2.72 8.84 -0.14
N GLN A 100 2.79 8.23 -1.32
CA GLN A 100 2.11 8.71 -2.52
C GLN A 100 1.11 7.66 -2.98
N CYS A 101 -0.09 8.08 -3.34
CA CYS A 101 -1.11 7.19 -3.88
C CYS A 101 -1.50 7.61 -5.28
N SER A 102 -1.83 6.63 -6.12
CA SER A 102 -2.35 6.86 -7.46
C SER A 102 -3.66 7.64 -7.41
N GLU A 103 -4.01 8.25 -8.52
CA GLU A 103 -5.38 8.70 -8.73
C GLU A 103 -6.31 7.49 -8.79
N ILE A 104 -7.55 7.69 -8.37
CA ILE A 104 -8.60 6.68 -8.48
C ILE A 104 -9.16 6.83 -9.89
N GLY A 105 -9.13 5.76 -10.68
CA GLY A 105 -9.73 5.78 -12.02
C GLY A 105 -11.19 6.23 -11.98
N THR A 106 -11.59 7.04 -12.96
CA THR A 106 -12.98 7.47 -13.12
C THR A 106 -13.91 6.27 -13.26
N ALA A 107 -15.14 6.39 -12.77
CA ALA A 107 -16.13 5.34 -12.88
C ALA A 107 -16.41 4.96 -14.34
N PRO A 108 -16.48 3.66 -14.70
CA PRO A 108 -16.92 3.27 -16.04
C PRO A 108 -18.42 3.57 -16.32
N TYR A 109 -19.18 4.05 -15.33
CA TYR A 109 -20.61 4.30 -15.47
C TYR A 109 -21.04 5.64 -14.87
N GLU A 110 -20.73 6.76 -15.53
CA GLU A 110 -21.50 8.00 -15.34
C GLU A 110 -22.30 8.42 -16.59
N ASN A 111 -22.25 7.67 -17.69
CA ASN A 111 -23.11 7.91 -18.85
C ASN A 111 -23.86 6.65 -19.28
N GLY A 112 -24.63 6.09 -18.35
CA GLY A 112 -25.74 5.19 -18.66
C GLY A 112 -27.04 5.99 -18.72
N GLU A 113 -27.12 6.99 -19.59
CA GLU A 113 -28.40 7.60 -19.93
C GLU A 113 -29.20 6.54 -20.68
N ILE A 114 -30.16 5.90 -20.00
CA ILE A 114 -31.23 5.19 -20.68
C ILE A 114 -32.06 6.27 -21.36
N VAL A 115 -31.74 6.55 -22.62
CA VAL A 115 -32.61 7.31 -23.49
C VAL A 115 -33.80 6.41 -23.80
N THR A 116 -34.85 6.48 -22.97
CA THR A 116 -36.21 6.05 -23.33
C THR A 116 -36.82 7.00 -24.34
#